data_AF-A0A8D5U7F9-F1
#
_entry.id   AF-A0A8D5U7F9-F1
#
_cell.length_a   1.000
_cell.length_b   1.000
_cell.length_c   1.000
_cell.angle_alpha   90.00
_cell.angle_beta   90.00
_cell.angle_gamma   90.00
#
_symmetry.space_group_name_H-M   'P 1'
#
loop_
_entity.id
_entity.type
_entity.pdbx_description
1 polymer ?
#
loop_
_entity_poly.entity_id
_entity_poly.type
_entity_poly.pdbx_seq_one_letter_code
_entity_poly.pdbx_strand_id
1 'polypeptide(L)'
;MRSHKQVALIFLIIFLIIISSFVAFNYFTSKTVSSDSSIIGVKVSPSVYFQLKSLSQQGYNITNTTLLEAVYPTYYTESLDYGGKPVIIFVGAEWCPFCGAEMWAFLIALDRFGNISGLKYMLSSSTDVYPNTPTFTLVNVSYSSKYLSLLAYEYQNRDHQPLQPVPQNIYELWQELGHGSIPFIYVAGLYYQVGSTVSPSLLSGKNWSYAFSQLLNLSSPLAKQVYSTANILTAEFCIADNNQPYNVCGITEIQMLEHQLISKVTGNSEMTTQIKGVLQNTPFNYGSEYNILPTTESRAIRQIFIVTIWKPIY
;
A
#
# COMPACT_ATOMS: atom_id res chain seq x y z
N MET A 1 31.45 1.63 59.38
CA MET A 1 32.02 1.45 58.03
C MET A 1 31.85 0.04 57.42
N ARG A 2 31.58 -1.03 58.20
CA ARG A 2 31.44 -2.41 57.66
C ARG A 2 30.04 -2.71 57.06
N SER A 3 28.96 -2.08 57.56
CA SER A 3 27.59 -2.32 57.08
C SER A 3 27.27 -1.68 55.72
N HIS A 4 27.77 -0.47 55.42
CA HIS A 4 27.54 0.18 54.12
C HIS A 4 28.16 -0.60 52.94
N LYS A 5 29.32 -1.25 53.15
CA LYS A 5 29.95 -2.08 52.13
C LYS A 5 29.15 -3.36 51.84
N GLN A 6 28.52 -3.94 52.86
CA GLN A 6 27.65 -5.11 52.67
C GLN A 6 26.34 -4.75 51.97
N VAL A 7 25.74 -3.61 52.32
CA VAL A 7 24.52 -3.13 51.65
C VAL A 7 24.79 -2.81 50.17
N ALA A 8 25.89 -2.13 49.85
CA ALA A 8 26.28 -1.84 48.47
C ALA A 8 26.54 -3.11 47.63
N LEU A 9 27.14 -4.14 48.24
CA LEU A 9 27.38 -5.42 47.58
C LEU A 9 26.07 -6.16 47.25
N ILE A 10 25.09 -6.12 48.15
CA ILE A 10 23.77 -6.74 47.94
C ILE A 10 23.02 -6.05 46.79
N PHE A 11 23.04 -4.72 46.72
CA PHE A 11 22.42 -3.98 45.61
C PHE A 11 23.08 -4.28 44.26
N LEU A 12 24.42 -4.39 44.21
CA LEU A 12 25.14 -4.76 43.00
C LEU A 12 24.73 -6.16 42.51
N ILE A 13 24.61 -7.14 43.41
CA ILE A 13 24.22 -8.51 43.07
C ILE A 13 22.79 -8.55 42.52
N ILE A 14 21.84 -7.86 43.17
CA ILE A 14 20.44 -7.80 42.71
C ILE A 14 20.37 -7.13 41.33
N PHE A 15 21.11 -6.04 41.12
CA PHE A 15 21.16 -5.35 39.83
C PHE A 15 21.70 -6.23 38.70
N LEU A 16 22.76 -7.00 38.97
CA LEU A 16 23.32 -7.95 38.00
C LEU A 16 22.35 -9.10 37.68
N ILE A 17 21.59 -9.58 38.66
CA ILE A 17 20.55 -10.60 38.44
C ILE A 17 19.42 -10.05 37.57
N ILE A 18 18.97 -8.82 37.80
CA ILE A 18 17.93 -8.16 36.98
C ILE A 18 18.41 -7.92 35.56
N ILE A 19 19.66 -7.49 35.36
CA ILE A 19 20.24 -7.34 34.02
C ILE A 19 20.34 -8.71 33.33
N SER A 20 20.83 -9.73 34.04
CA SER A 20 20.97 -11.07 33.48
C SER A 20 19.61 -11.67 33.10
N SER A 21 18.58 -11.49 33.93
CA SER A 21 17.22 -11.96 33.64
C SER A 21 16.57 -11.17 32.50
N PHE A 22 16.80 -9.85 32.42
CA PHE A 22 16.32 -9.02 31.31
C PHE A 22 17.02 -9.39 29.99
N VAL A 23 18.34 -9.61 30.01
CA VAL A 23 19.10 -10.07 28.84
C VAL A 23 18.68 -11.48 28.44
N ALA A 24 18.50 -12.40 29.39
CA ALA A 24 18.00 -13.74 29.12
C ALA A 24 16.56 -13.71 28.58
N PHE A 25 15.68 -12.87 29.12
CA PHE A 25 14.31 -12.68 28.64
C PHE A 25 14.29 -12.14 27.21
N ASN A 26 15.09 -11.12 26.91
CA ASN A 26 15.24 -10.58 25.55
C ASN A 26 15.89 -11.58 24.58
N TYR A 27 16.87 -12.36 25.05
CA TYR A 27 17.50 -13.41 24.26
C TYR A 27 16.54 -14.57 23.97
N PHE A 28 15.69 -14.94 24.93
CA PHE A 28 14.72 -16.03 24.79
C PHE A 28 13.48 -15.63 23.97
N THR A 29 12.99 -14.38 24.10
CA THR A 29 11.97 -13.82 23.19
C THR A 29 12.49 -13.64 21.77
N SER A 30 13.79 -13.36 21.58
CA SER A 30 14.40 -13.29 20.25
C SER A 30 14.55 -14.66 19.58
N LYS A 31 14.55 -15.76 20.35
CA LYS A 31 14.83 -17.12 19.84
C LYS A 31 13.59 -17.91 19.41
N THR A 32 12.38 -17.34 19.49
CA THR A 32 11.12 -18.05 19.21
C THR A 32 10.20 -17.37 18.18
N VAL A 33 10.72 -16.42 17.40
CA VAL A 33 10.01 -15.85 16.24
C VAL A 33 10.74 -16.27 14.97
N SER A 34 10.83 -17.57 14.73
CA SER A 34 11.17 -18.10 13.41
C SER A 34 10.01 -17.80 12.45
N SER A 35 10.32 -17.24 11.28
CA SER A 35 9.42 -17.24 10.14
C SER A 35 9.02 -18.70 9.88
N ASP A 36 7.79 -19.07 10.19
CA ASP A 36 7.34 -20.45 10.05
C ASP A 36 7.14 -20.75 8.57
N SER A 37 8.24 -21.05 7.87
CA SER A 37 8.22 -21.41 6.44
C SER A 37 7.37 -22.65 6.17
N SER A 38 7.00 -23.41 7.22
CA SER A 38 6.16 -24.59 7.12
C SER A 38 4.74 -24.31 6.62
N ILE A 39 4.25 -23.07 6.74
CA ILE A 39 2.91 -22.70 6.29
C ILE A 39 2.87 -22.00 4.93
N ILE A 40 4.00 -21.80 4.25
CA ILE A 40 4.03 -21.24 2.89
C ILE A 40 3.14 -22.08 1.96
N GLY A 41 2.27 -21.42 1.19
CA GLY A 41 1.33 -22.07 0.27
C GLY A 41 0.11 -22.71 0.93
N VAL A 42 0.03 -22.73 2.27
CA VAL A 42 -1.14 -23.18 3.00
C VAL A 42 -2.26 -22.14 2.89
N LYS A 43 -3.48 -22.58 2.62
CA LYS A 43 -4.66 -21.71 2.57
C LYS A 43 -4.91 -21.06 3.93
N VAL A 44 -5.22 -19.78 3.94
CA VAL A 44 -5.54 -19.08 5.18
C VAL A 44 -6.87 -19.60 5.75
N SER A 45 -6.94 -19.69 7.08
CA SER A 45 -8.13 -20.18 7.79
C SER A 45 -9.26 -19.14 7.80
N PRO A 46 -10.52 -19.54 8.06
CA PRO A 46 -11.63 -18.59 8.26
C PRO A 46 -11.37 -17.55 9.36
N SER A 47 -10.64 -17.92 10.43
CA SER A 47 -10.28 -16.99 11.50
C SER A 47 -9.36 -15.87 11.01
N VAL A 48 -8.46 -16.15 10.06
CA VAL A 48 -7.54 -15.16 9.50
C VAL A 48 -8.28 -14.22 8.56
N TYR A 49 -9.24 -14.72 7.77
CA TYR A 49 -10.15 -13.85 7.02
C TYR A 49 -10.95 -12.93 7.95
N PHE A 50 -11.44 -13.44 9.08
CA PHE A 50 -12.13 -12.60 10.06
C PHE A 50 -11.20 -11.53 10.65
N GLN A 51 -9.94 -11.86 10.93
CA GLN A 51 -8.94 -10.89 11.37
C GLN A 51 -8.69 -9.82 10.31
N LEU A 52 -8.43 -10.19 9.04
CA LEU A 52 -8.26 -9.24 7.94
C LEU A 52 -9.48 -8.32 7.79
N LYS A 53 -10.68 -8.90 7.84
CA LYS A 53 -11.93 -8.12 7.81
C LYS A 53 -12.04 -7.16 8.99
N SER A 54 -11.67 -7.59 10.19
CA SER A 54 -11.66 -6.72 11.38
C SER A 54 -10.65 -5.57 11.23
N LEU A 55 -9.47 -5.81 10.65
CA LEU A 55 -8.50 -4.76 10.36
C LEU A 55 -9.07 -3.75 9.34
N SER A 56 -9.81 -4.21 8.33
CA SER A 56 -10.44 -3.33 7.31
C SER A 56 -11.42 -2.30 7.89
N GLN A 57 -11.97 -2.57 9.07
CA GLN A 57 -13.00 -1.74 9.72
C GLN A 57 -12.43 -0.66 10.65
N GLN A 58 -11.12 -0.55 10.78
CA GLN A 58 -10.45 0.41 11.67
C GLN A 58 -9.35 1.20 10.95
N GLY A 59 -8.71 2.11 11.68
CA GLY A 59 -7.54 2.87 11.20
C GLY A 59 -7.85 3.95 10.16
N TYR A 60 -9.12 4.28 9.91
CA TYR A 60 -9.52 5.37 8.99
C TYR A 60 -8.95 6.74 9.38
N ASN A 61 -8.77 6.99 10.68
CA ASN A 61 -8.20 8.22 11.22
C ASN A 61 -6.66 8.31 11.08
N ILE A 62 -6.01 7.27 10.55
CA ILE A 62 -4.56 7.27 10.33
C ILE A 62 -4.28 7.78 8.93
N THR A 63 -3.70 8.97 8.85
CA THR A 63 -3.39 9.61 7.56
C THR A 63 -1.95 10.08 7.55
N ASN A 64 -1.26 9.82 6.44
CA ASN A 64 0.00 10.46 6.09
C ASN A 64 -0.06 10.94 4.65
N THR A 65 -0.38 12.23 4.46
CA THR A 65 -0.60 12.82 3.13
C THR A 65 0.67 12.90 2.30
N THR A 66 1.86 12.78 2.89
CA THR A 66 3.11 12.71 2.11
C THR A 66 3.14 11.47 1.22
N LEU A 67 2.46 10.39 1.60
CA LEU A 67 2.40 9.17 0.79
C LEU A 67 1.60 9.34 -0.50
N LEU A 68 0.78 10.41 -0.62
CA LEU A 68 0.09 10.72 -1.87
C LEU A 68 1.07 10.98 -3.01
N GLU A 69 2.33 11.37 -2.74
CA GLU A 69 3.38 11.51 -3.76
C GLU A 69 3.65 10.23 -4.55
N ALA A 70 3.35 9.05 -3.98
CA ALA A 70 3.45 7.76 -4.66
C ALA A 70 2.26 7.45 -5.59
N VAL A 71 1.21 8.29 -5.58
CA VAL A 71 0.03 8.14 -6.45
C VAL A 71 0.17 9.04 -7.67
N TYR A 72 0.23 8.40 -8.83
CA TYR A 72 0.38 9.05 -10.12
C TYR A 72 -0.94 9.01 -10.89
N PRO A 73 -1.41 10.13 -11.43
CA PRO A 73 -2.51 10.11 -12.38
C PRO A 73 -2.08 9.42 -13.67
N THR A 74 -2.95 8.62 -14.26
CA THR A 74 -2.64 7.91 -15.51
C THR A 74 -2.68 8.85 -16.73
N TYR A 75 -3.45 9.95 -16.63
CA TYR A 75 -3.81 10.87 -17.72
C TYR A 75 -4.57 10.23 -18.90
N TYR A 76 -5.05 8.99 -18.78
CA TYR A 76 -5.89 8.34 -19.79
C TYR A 76 -7.35 8.77 -19.64
N THR A 77 -8.08 8.66 -20.75
CA THR A 77 -9.50 9.03 -20.83
C THR A 77 -10.44 7.82 -20.84
N GLU A 78 -9.90 6.60 -20.86
CA GLU A 78 -10.70 5.37 -20.88
C GLU A 78 -10.56 4.61 -19.56
N SER A 79 -11.64 4.66 -18.77
CA SER A 79 -11.82 3.78 -17.61
C SER A 79 -11.78 2.32 -18.06
N LEU A 80 -10.93 1.52 -17.43
CA LEU A 80 -11.00 0.07 -17.58
C LEU A 80 -12.11 -0.45 -16.66
N ASP A 81 -13.19 -0.91 -17.30
CA ASP A 81 -14.34 -1.52 -16.64
C ASP A 81 -14.46 -3.00 -17.01
N TYR A 82 -14.76 -3.85 -16.02
CA TYR A 82 -15.03 -5.27 -16.22
C TYR A 82 -16.37 -5.63 -15.59
N GLY A 83 -17.34 -5.98 -16.44
CA GLY A 83 -18.70 -6.29 -16.00
C GLY A 83 -19.44 -5.07 -15.41
N GLY A 84 -19.12 -3.86 -15.88
CA GLY A 84 -19.71 -2.60 -15.40
C GLY A 84 -19.17 -2.13 -14.05
N LYS A 85 -18.02 -2.65 -13.62
CA LYS A 85 -17.32 -2.25 -12.39
C LYS A 85 -15.91 -1.77 -12.71
N PRO A 86 -15.43 -0.70 -12.04
CA PRO A 86 -14.05 -0.26 -12.11
C PRO A 86 -13.06 -1.40 -11.85
N VAL A 87 -12.02 -1.50 -12.67
CA VAL A 87 -11.00 -2.55 -12.56
C VAL A 87 -9.80 -2.06 -11.75
N ILE A 88 -9.48 -2.82 -10.70
CA ILE A 88 -8.24 -2.72 -9.95
C ILE A 88 -7.28 -3.78 -10.48
N ILE A 89 -6.08 -3.37 -10.89
CA ILE A 89 -5.03 -4.28 -11.35
C ILE A 89 -3.90 -4.28 -10.33
N PHE A 90 -3.45 -5.47 -9.95
CA PHE A 90 -2.21 -5.67 -9.19
C PHE A 90 -1.24 -6.53 -10.01
N VAL A 91 -0.01 -6.07 -10.16
CA VAL A 91 1.11 -6.88 -10.68
C VAL A 91 2.23 -6.90 -9.64
N GLY A 92 2.65 -8.10 -9.25
CA GLY A 92 3.70 -8.31 -8.28
C GLY A 92 4.45 -9.62 -8.51
N ALA A 93 5.24 -10.02 -7.52
CA ALA A 93 5.88 -11.32 -7.49
C ALA A 93 6.06 -11.78 -6.05
N GLU A 94 5.97 -13.08 -5.80
CA GLU A 94 6.09 -13.64 -4.45
C GLU A 94 7.49 -13.41 -3.88
N TRP A 95 8.54 -13.28 -4.71
CA TRP A 95 9.91 -13.01 -4.22
C TRP A 95 10.09 -11.60 -3.65
N CYS A 96 9.27 -10.64 -4.07
CA CYS A 96 9.45 -9.21 -3.86
C CYS A 96 9.02 -8.76 -2.46
N PRO A 97 9.95 -8.31 -1.59
CA PRO A 97 9.60 -7.90 -0.23
C PRO A 97 8.75 -6.63 -0.16
N PHE A 98 8.93 -5.70 -1.10
CA PHE A 98 8.10 -4.49 -1.20
C PHE A 98 6.65 -4.85 -1.53
N CYS A 99 6.45 -5.79 -2.47
CA CYS A 99 5.15 -6.35 -2.80
C CYS A 99 4.53 -7.03 -1.58
N GLY A 100 5.34 -7.77 -0.82
CA GLY A 100 4.92 -8.42 0.41
C GLY A 100 4.44 -7.45 1.50
N ALA A 101 5.10 -6.29 1.64
CA ALA A 101 4.74 -5.27 2.61
C ALA A 101 3.48 -4.48 2.21
N GLU A 102 3.38 -4.06 0.95
CA GLU A 102 2.24 -3.33 0.38
C GLU A 102 0.94 -4.16 0.44
N MET A 103 1.06 -5.48 0.31
CA MET A 103 -0.07 -6.43 0.33
C MET A 103 -1.01 -6.24 1.53
N TRP A 104 -0.48 -5.90 2.70
CA TRP A 104 -1.31 -5.72 3.90
C TRP A 104 -2.27 -4.52 3.76
N ALA A 105 -1.79 -3.42 3.19
CA ALA A 105 -2.61 -2.25 2.91
C ALA A 105 -3.61 -2.52 1.79
N PHE A 106 -3.15 -3.21 0.74
CA PHE A 106 -3.98 -3.59 -0.40
C PHE A 106 -5.16 -4.49 0.00
N LEU A 107 -4.92 -5.53 0.82
CA LEU A 107 -5.97 -6.40 1.32
C LEU A 107 -6.96 -5.67 2.23
N ILE A 108 -6.48 -4.79 3.11
CA ILE A 108 -7.34 -3.94 3.95
C ILE A 108 -8.26 -3.08 3.08
N ALA A 109 -7.73 -2.43 2.04
CA ALA A 109 -8.53 -1.62 1.11
C ALA A 109 -9.56 -2.48 0.36
N LEU A 110 -9.15 -3.63 -0.21
CA LEU A 110 -10.07 -4.53 -0.92
C LEU A 110 -11.21 -5.07 -0.04
N ASP A 111 -10.92 -5.42 1.22
CA ASP A 111 -11.92 -5.92 2.17
C ASP A 111 -12.92 -4.83 2.60
N ARG A 112 -12.64 -3.54 2.38
CA ARG A 112 -13.65 -2.48 2.59
C ARG A 112 -14.75 -2.51 1.54
N PHE A 113 -14.44 -2.94 0.32
CA PHE A 113 -15.36 -2.96 -0.83
C PHE A 113 -15.89 -4.36 -1.16
N GLY A 114 -15.35 -5.41 -0.56
CA GLY A 114 -15.72 -6.76 -0.91
C GLY A 114 -15.22 -7.80 0.07
N ASN A 115 -15.04 -9.01 -0.44
CA ASN A 115 -14.38 -10.09 0.27
C ASN A 115 -13.47 -10.84 -0.69
N ILE A 116 -12.23 -11.03 -0.27
CA ILE A 116 -11.28 -11.91 -0.94
C ILE A 116 -11.34 -13.32 -0.34
N SER A 117 -11.10 -14.34 -1.17
CA SER A 117 -11.01 -15.73 -0.77
C SER A 117 -9.94 -16.47 -1.60
N GLY A 118 -9.48 -17.62 -1.11
CA GLY A 118 -8.41 -18.38 -1.75
C GLY A 118 -6.99 -17.95 -1.40
N LEU A 119 -6.81 -16.93 -0.54
CA LEU A 119 -5.51 -16.50 -0.05
C LEU A 119 -4.73 -17.68 0.55
N LYS A 120 -3.43 -17.68 0.30
CA LYS A 120 -2.46 -18.56 0.93
C LYS A 120 -1.36 -17.73 1.58
N TYR A 121 -0.80 -18.25 2.66
CA TYR A 121 0.37 -17.65 3.29
C TYR A 121 1.56 -17.67 2.34
N MET A 122 2.32 -16.58 2.30
CA MET A 122 3.55 -16.49 1.51
C MET A 122 4.62 -15.65 2.21
N LEU A 123 5.89 -15.96 1.98
CA LEU A 123 7.02 -15.14 2.40
C LEU A 123 7.72 -14.62 1.16
N SER A 124 8.23 -13.39 1.21
CA SER A 124 9.19 -12.93 0.20
C SER A 124 10.44 -13.81 0.16
N SER A 125 11.28 -13.61 -0.87
CA SER A 125 12.52 -14.35 -1.03
C SER A 125 13.37 -14.29 0.25
N SER A 126 14.06 -15.38 0.57
CA SER A 126 14.97 -15.46 1.72
C SER A 126 16.29 -14.75 1.49
N THR A 127 16.59 -14.34 0.26
CA THR A 127 17.89 -13.80 -0.15
C THR A 127 17.82 -12.36 -0.66
N ASP A 128 16.65 -11.73 -0.59
CA ASP A 128 16.47 -10.31 -0.92
C ASP A 128 16.93 -9.40 0.25
N VAL A 129 16.99 -8.09 0.04
CA VAL A 129 17.44 -7.08 1.01
C VAL A 129 16.60 -7.04 2.29
N TYR A 130 15.33 -7.44 2.20
CA TYR A 130 14.41 -7.60 3.32
C TYR A 130 13.86 -9.03 3.30
N PRO A 131 14.66 -10.01 3.76
CA PRO A 131 14.33 -11.41 3.57
C PRO A 131 13.09 -11.82 4.36
N ASN A 132 12.38 -12.83 3.84
CA ASN A 132 11.25 -13.48 4.52
C ASN A 132 10.21 -12.48 5.05
N THR A 133 9.82 -11.49 4.24
CA THR A 133 8.74 -10.56 4.56
C THR A 133 7.39 -11.33 4.52
N PRO A 134 6.65 -11.46 5.64
CA PRO A 134 5.36 -12.16 5.68
C PRO A 134 4.28 -11.44 4.88
N THR A 135 3.64 -12.18 3.99
CA THR A 135 2.60 -11.69 3.08
C THR A 135 1.61 -12.80 2.70
N PHE A 136 0.73 -12.53 1.74
CA PHE A 136 -0.17 -13.49 1.14
C PHE A 136 0.00 -13.47 -0.37
N THR A 137 -0.15 -14.62 -1.02
CA THR A 137 -0.18 -14.67 -2.48
C THR A 137 -1.59 -14.40 -2.98
N LEU A 138 -1.70 -13.65 -4.08
CA LEU A 138 -2.92 -13.39 -4.84
C LEU A 138 -3.14 -14.43 -5.97
N VAL A 139 -2.23 -15.38 -6.14
CA VAL A 139 -2.39 -16.46 -7.13
C VAL A 139 -3.66 -17.27 -6.84
N ASN A 140 -4.54 -17.34 -7.85
CA ASN A 140 -5.81 -18.07 -7.81
C ASN A 140 -6.80 -17.61 -6.72
N VAL A 141 -6.71 -16.36 -6.27
CA VAL A 141 -7.73 -15.79 -5.40
C VAL A 141 -9.03 -15.53 -6.16
N SER A 142 -10.12 -15.45 -5.42
CA SER A 142 -11.41 -14.96 -5.90
C SER A 142 -11.82 -13.74 -5.10
N TYR A 143 -12.14 -12.65 -5.79
CA TYR A 143 -12.61 -11.41 -5.17
C TYR A 143 -14.07 -11.15 -5.55
N SER A 144 -14.93 -11.04 -4.54
CA SER A 144 -16.35 -10.75 -4.71
C SER A 144 -16.67 -9.36 -4.18
N SER A 145 -17.06 -8.47 -5.10
CA SER A 145 -17.49 -7.10 -4.79
C SER A 145 -18.59 -6.66 -5.75
N LYS A 146 -19.51 -5.84 -5.23
CA LYS A 146 -20.53 -5.12 -6.02
C LYS A 146 -19.97 -3.85 -6.67
N TYR A 147 -18.84 -3.36 -6.18
CA TYR A 147 -18.27 -2.05 -6.47
C TYR A 147 -17.09 -2.20 -7.42
N LEU A 148 -16.18 -3.13 -7.15
CA LEU A 148 -14.91 -3.25 -7.88
C LEU A 148 -14.74 -4.62 -8.54
N SER A 149 -13.90 -4.65 -9.57
CA SER A 149 -13.34 -5.87 -10.15
C SER A 149 -11.84 -5.92 -9.86
N LEU A 150 -11.29 -7.10 -9.59
CA LEU A 150 -9.86 -7.29 -9.30
C LEU A 150 -9.22 -8.20 -10.35
N LEU A 151 -8.13 -7.74 -10.95
CA LEU A 151 -7.21 -8.54 -11.74
C LEU A 151 -5.85 -8.54 -11.03
N ALA A 152 -5.42 -9.69 -10.50
CA ALA A 152 -4.16 -9.79 -9.77
C ALA A 152 -3.26 -10.84 -10.40
N TYR A 153 -1.99 -10.48 -10.64
CA TYR A 153 -1.00 -11.35 -11.25
C TYR A 153 0.30 -11.32 -10.45
N GLU A 154 0.78 -12.49 -10.07
CA GLU A 154 2.13 -12.66 -9.53
C GLU A 154 2.98 -13.44 -10.54
N TYR A 155 3.87 -12.73 -11.24
CA TYR A 155 4.52 -13.28 -12.43
C TYR A 155 5.69 -14.21 -12.12
N GLN A 156 6.25 -14.11 -10.91
CA GLN A 156 7.28 -15.01 -10.41
C GLN A 156 6.98 -15.46 -8.99
N ASN A 157 7.40 -16.69 -8.69
CA ASN A 157 7.33 -17.26 -7.36
C ASN A 157 8.47 -16.76 -6.47
N ARG A 158 8.44 -17.20 -5.22
CA ARG A 158 9.41 -16.84 -4.18
C ARG A 158 10.88 -17.10 -4.58
N ASP A 159 11.12 -18.09 -5.44
CA ASP A 159 12.44 -18.52 -5.89
C ASP A 159 12.78 -18.00 -7.30
N HIS A 160 12.11 -16.91 -7.72
CA HIS A 160 12.25 -16.24 -9.02
C HIS A 160 11.91 -17.12 -10.24
N GLN A 161 11.23 -18.24 -10.05
CA GLN A 161 10.71 -19.04 -11.17
C GLN A 161 9.43 -18.43 -11.70
N PRO A 162 9.14 -18.50 -13.01
CA PRO A 162 7.86 -18.07 -13.57
C PRO A 162 6.67 -18.71 -12.85
N LEU A 163 5.63 -17.94 -12.56
CA LEU A 163 4.47 -18.39 -11.78
C LEU A 163 3.14 -18.22 -12.53
N GLN A 164 2.78 -17.00 -12.90
CA GLN A 164 1.63 -16.71 -13.75
C GLN A 164 2.05 -15.88 -14.98
N PRO A 165 1.53 -16.18 -16.18
CA PRO A 165 1.68 -15.26 -17.30
C PRO A 165 0.85 -14.00 -17.04
N VAL A 166 1.45 -12.82 -17.25
CA VAL A 166 0.70 -11.55 -17.28
C VAL A 166 0.13 -11.39 -18.70
N PRO A 167 -1.19 -11.20 -18.88
CA PRO A 167 -1.79 -10.98 -20.20
C PRO A 167 -1.15 -9.79 -20.92
N GLN A 168 -1.01 -9.88 -22.25
CA GLN A 168 -0.26 -8.90 -23.06
C GLN A 168 -0.72 -7.45 -22.84
N ASN A 169 -2.04 -7.21 -22.81
CA ASN A 169 -2.59 -5.87 -22.58
C ASN A 169 -2.26 -5.31 -21.18
N ILE A 170 -2.19 -6.16 -20.16
CA ILE A 170 -1.81 -5.78 -18.80
C ILE A 170 -0.30 -5.57 -18.72
N TYR A 171 0.48 -6.39 -19.41
CA TYR A 171 1.93 -6.25 -19.50
C TYR A 171 2.32 -4.94 -20.16
N GLU A 172 1.71 -4.58 -21.29
CA GLU A 172 1.95 -3.30 -21.98
C GLU A 172 1.64 -2.10 -21.08
N LEU A 173 0.47 -2.11 -20.42
CA LEU A 173 0.09 -1.08 -19.45
C LEU A 173 1.11 -0.96 -18.30
N TRP A 174 1.52 -2.10 -17.74
CA TRP A 174 2.51 -2.14 -16.66
C TRP A 174 3.89 -1.64 -17.10
N GLN A 175 4.33 -1.94 -18.33
CA GLN A 175 5.59 -1.42 -18.87
C GLN A 175 5.53 0.07 -19.16
N GLU A 176 4.41 0.55 -19.71
CA GLU A 176 4.21 1.95 -20.07
C GLU A 176 4.19 2.86 -18.84
N LEU A 177 3.37 2.52 -17.85
CA LEU A 177 3.19 3.34 -16.64
C LEU A 177 4.22 3.04 -15.56
N GLY A 178 4.48 1.76 -15.32
CA GLY A 178 5.30 1.29 -14.21
C GLY A 178 6.76 0.97 -14.57
N HIS A 179 7.12 1.03 -15.85
CA HIS A 179 8.45 0.64 -16.34
C HIS A 179 8.89 -0.75 -15.84
N GLY A 180 7.94 -1.67 -15.69
CA GLY A 180 8.20 -3.03 -15.20
C GLY A 180 8.52 -3.12 -13.69
N SER A 181 8.31 -2.06 -12.92
CA SER A 181 8.57 -2.05 -11.47
C SER A 181 7.39 -2.65 -10.68
N ILE A 182 7.68 -3.25 -9.52
CA ILE A 182 6.69 -3.91 -8.65
C ILE A 182 6.81 -3.46 -7.17
N PRO A 183 5.71 -3.52 -6.39
CA PRO A 183 4.35 -3.79 -6.84
C PRO A 183 3.83 -2.67 -7.74
N PHE A 184 2.99 -3.02 -8.71
CA PHE A 184 2.26 -2.09 -9.56
C PHE A 184 0.78 -2.22 -9.26
N ILE A 185 0.16 -1.11 -8.87
CA ILE A 185 -1.28 -1.01 -8.62
C ILE A 185 -1.84 -0.01 -9.61
N TYR A 186 -2.91 -0.38 -10.31
CA TYR A 186 -3.63 0.51 -11.21
C TYR A 186 -5.11 0.52 -10.83
N VAL A 187 -5.69 1.71 -10.79
CA VAL A 187 -7.05 1.95 -10.31
C VAL A 187 -7.87 2.60 -11.42
N ALA A 188 -8.66 1.78 -12.10
CA ALA A 188 -9.75 2.19 -12.99
C ALA A 188 -9.38 3.22 -14.08
N GLY A 189 -8.11 3.28 -14.50
CA GLY A 189 -7.66 4.29 -15.45
C GLY A 189 -7.56 5.70 -14.90
N LEU A 190 -7.70 5.88 -13.58
CA LEU A 190 -7.56 7.18 -12.93
C LEU A 190 -6.17 7.35 -12.34
N TYR A 191 -5.70 6.32 -11.62
CA TYR A 191 -4.45 6.35 -10.87
C TYR A 191 -3.62 5.09 -11.07
N TYR A 192 -2.33 5.21 -10.84
CA TYR A 192 -1.42 4.10 -10.66
C TYR A 192 -0.39 4.40 -9.58
N GLN A 193 0.14 3.34 -8.98
CA GLN A 193 1.20 3.37 -7.99
C GLN A 193 2.29 2.36 -8.36
N VAL A 194 3.53 2.72 -8.04
CA VAL A 194 4.72 1.89 -8.28
C VAL A 194 5.55 1.84 -7.01
N GLY A 195 5.92 0.63 -6.60
CA GLY A 195 6.68 0.43 -5.37
C GLY A 195 5.77 0.36 -4.14
N SER A 196 6.38 0.28 -2.96
CA SER A 196 5.66 0.14 -1.69
C SER A 196 5.82 1.38 -0.84
N THR A 197 4.72 1.89 -0.29
CA THR A 197 4.73 2.95 0.72
C THR A 197 4.77 2.40 2.15
N VAL A 198 4.61 1.07 2.28
CA VAL A 198 4.90 0.32 3.50
C VAL A 198 6.35 -0.17 3.47
N SER A 199 7.13 0.11 4.51
CA SER A 199 8.52 -0.31 4.58
C SER A 199 8.62 -1.82 4.90
N PRO A 200 9.20 -2.65 4.00
CA PRO A 200 9.42 -4.07 4.28
C PRO A 200 10.37 -4.33 5.45
N SER A 201 11.21 -3.36 5.84
CA SER A 201 12.09 -3.48 7.01
C SER A 201 11.32 -3.73 8.32
N LEU A 202 10.07 -3.26 8.41
CA LEU A 202 9.20 -3.46 9.57
C LEU A 202 8.70 -4.91 9.68
N LEU A 203 8.76 -5.67 8.59
CA LEU A 203 8.22 -7.02 8.47
C LEU A 203 9.30 -8.08 8.23
N SER A 204 10.48 -7.70 7.77
CA SER A 204 11.56 -8.63 7.44
C SER A 204 11.89 -9.60 8.59
N GLY A 205 11.91 -10.89 8.27
CA GLY A 205 12.17 -11.97 9.23
C GLY A 205 11.09 -12.16 10.30
N LYS A 206 9.95 -11.47 10.21
CA LYS A 206 8.81 -11.64 11.13
C LYS A 206 7.81 -12.67 10.59
N ASN A 207 6.77 -12.95 11.37
CA ASN A 207 5.68 -13.83 10.96
C ASN A 207 4.34 -13.09 10.93
N TRP A 208 3.29 -13.73 10.43
CA TRP A 208 1.95 -13.14 10.34
C TRP A 208 1.37 -12.75 11.70
N SER A 209 1.62 -13.54 12.76
CA SER A 209 1.15 -13.19 14.11
C SER A 209 1.73 -11.86 14.59
N TYR A 210 3.01 -11.61 14.30
CA TYR A 210 3.63 -10.31 14.56
C TYR A 210 2.92 -9.21 13.77
N ALA A 211 2.74 -9.39 12.45
CA ALA A 211 2.08 -8.40 11.60
C ALA A 211 0.67 -8.06 12.12
N PHE A 212 -0.18 -9.07 12.40
CA PHE A 212 -1.50 -8.86 13.00
C PHE A 212 -1.42 -8.10 14.33
N SER A 213 -0.51 -8.49 15.23
CA SER A 213 -0.36 -7.81 16.52
C SER A 213 0.02 -6.33 16.37
N GLN A 214 0.87 -6.00 15.39
CA GLN A 214 1.26 -4.62 15.13
C GLN A 214 0.11 -3.84 14.50
N LEU A 215 -0.66 -4.44 13.60
CA LEU A 215 -1.83 -3.80 12.97
C LEU A 215 -3.02 -3.58 13.91
N LEU A 216 -3.10 -4.34 15.01
CA LEU A 216 -4.05 -4.08 16.11
C LEU A 216 -3.60 -2.92 17.01
N ASN A 217 -2.30 -2.66 17.10
CA ASN A 217 -1.77 -1.50 17.79
C ASN A 217 -1.65 -0.32 16.81
N LEU A 218 -2.67 0.53 16.75
CA LEU A 218 -2.75 1.69 15.83
C LEU A 218 -1.59 2.70 15.98
N SER A 219 -0.88 2.69 17.12
CA SER A 219 0.29 3.52 17.34
C SER A 219 1.59 2.93 16.80
N SER A 220 1.59 1.66 16.39
CA SER A 220 2.79 0.98 15.88
C SER A 220 3.24 1.60 14.55
N PRO A 221 4.56 1.62 14.26
CA PRO A 221 5.05 2.10 12.97
C PRO A 221 4.44 1.37 11.78
N LEU A 222 4.23 0.04 11.90
CA LEU A 222 3.60 -0.75 10.84
C LEU A 222 2.14 -0.33 10.62
N ALA A 223 1.35 -0.20 11.69
CA ALA A 223 -0.05 0.25 11.57
C ALA A 223 -0.14 1.63 10.91
N LYS A 224 0.72 2.57 11.31
CA LYS A 224 0.73 3.92 10.72
C LYS A 224 0.94 3.89 9.21
N GLN A 225 1.91 3.10 8.74
CA GLN A 225 2.17 3.00 7.30
C GLN A 225 1.07 2.22 6.57
N VAL A 226 0.68 1.05 7.08
CA VAL A 226 -0.32 0.19 6.44
C VAL A 226 -1.67 0.88 6.35
N TYR A 227 -2.17 1.51 7.42
CA TYR A 227 -3.48 2.19 7.36
C TYR A 227 -3.44 3.48 6.55
N SER A 228 -2.35 4.27 6.61
CA SER A 228 -2.24 5.46 5.73
C SER A 228 -2.32 5.06 4.26
N THR A 229 -1.60 4.01 3.89
CA THR A 229 -1.58 3.45 2.53
C THR A 229 -2.94 2.88 2.15
N ALA A 230 -3.57 2.09 3.03
CA ALA A 230 -4.89 1.53 2.79
C ALA A 230 -5.97 2.61 2.64
N ASN A 231 -5.86 3.72 3.38
CA ASN A 231 -6.79 4.85 3.30
C ASN A 231 -6.62 5.61 1.96
N ILE A 232 -5.39 5.74 1.45
CA ILE A 232 -5.14 6.30 0.12
C ILE A 232 -5.74 5.42 -0.97
N LEU A 233 -5.47 4.10 -0.95
CA LEU A 233 -6.08 3.15 -1.88
C LEU A 233 -7.61 3.15 -1.80
N THR A 234 -8.16 3.28 -0.58
CA THR A 234 -9.60 3.40 -0.36
C THR A 234 -10.17 4.66 -1.01
N ALA A 235 -9.48 5.80 -0.91
CA ALA A 235 -9.90 7.03 -1.57
C ALA A 235 -9.85 6.89 -3.11
N GLU A 236 -8.80 6.28 -3.67
CA GLU A 236 -8.74 5.98 -5.10
C GLU A 236 -9.90 5.09 -5.57
N PHE A 237 -10.23 4.07 -4.78
CA PHE A 237 -11.37 3.17 -5.06
C PHE A 237 -12.71 3.89 -4.95
N CYS A 238 -12.87 4.79 -3.99
CA CYS A 238 -14.06 5.63 -3.85
C CYS A 238 -14.25 6.54 -5.06
N ILE A 239 -13.20 7.22 -5.54
CA ILE A 239 -13.27 8.02 -6.76
C ILE A 239 -13.67 7.14 -7.95
N ALA A 240 -13.06 5.96 -8.08
CA ALA A 240 -13.32 5.04 -9.18
C ALA A 240 -14.78 4.55 -9.22
N ASP A 241 -15.39 4.24 -8.07
CA ASP A 241 -16.76 3.71 -7.98
C ASP A 241 -17.81 4.79 -7.64
N ASN A 242 -17.52 6.06 -7.96
CA ASN A 242 -18.43 7.19 -7.73
C ASN A 242 -18.94 7.29 -6.28
N ASN A 243 -18.03 7.14 -5.32
CA ASN A 243 -18.25 7.20 -3.87
C ASN A 243 -19.21 6.16 -3.31
N GLN A 244 -19.18 4.95 -3.88
CA GLN A 244 -19.81 3.76 -3.29
C GLN A 244 -18.75 2.76 -2.78
N PRO A 245 -19.00 2.09 -1.64
CA PRO A 245 -20.16 2.26 -0.76
C PRO A 245 -20.02 3.46 0.18
N TYR A 246 -21.13 4.17 0.41
CA TYR A 246 -21.11 5.39 1.25
C TYR A 246 -20.62 5.17 2.69
N ASN A 247 -20.82 4.00 3.28
CA ASN A 247 -20.32 3.72 4.64
C ASN A 247 -18.78 3.63 4.72
N VAL A 248 -18.09 3.58 3.58
CA VAL A 248 -16.63 3.66 3.47
C VAL A 248 -16.24 5.03 2.91
N CYS A 249 -16.82 5.43 1.77
CA CYS A 249 -16.46 6.66 1.05
C CYS A 249 -17.03 7.94 1.69
N GLY A 250 -18.00 7.82 2.59
CA GLY A 250 -18.54 8.94 3.37
C GLY A 250 -17.72 9.29 4.60
N ILE A 251 -16.64 8.56 4.89
CA ILE A 251 -15.75 8.83 6.02
C ILE A 251 -14.93 10.08 5.72
N THR A 252 -14.95 11.06 6.64
CA THR A 252 -14.33 12.37 6.48
C THR A 252 -12.86 12.29 6.05
N GLU A 253 -12.07 11.40 6.66
CA GLU A 253 -10.66 11.23 6.34
C GLU A 253 -10.44 10.67 4.93
N ILE A 254 -11.34 9.81 4.45
CA ILE A 254 -11.30 9.29 3.08
C ILE A 254 -11.64 10.42 2.08
N GLN A 255 -12.70 11.19 2.33
CA GLN A 255 -13.07 12.32 1.49
C GLN A 255 -11.97 13.40 1.40
N MET A 256 -11.26 13.64 2.52
CA MET A 256 -10.11 14.55 2.50
C MET A 256 -9.02 14.07 1.53
N LEU A 257 -8.72 12.76 1.52
CA LEU A 257 -7.77 12.17 0.59
C LEU A 257 -8.29 12.23 -0.85
N GLU A 258 -9.59 11.97 -1.08
CA GLU A 258 -10.23 12.10 -2.40
C GLU A 258 -10.02 13.51 -2.98
N HIS A 259 -10.29 14.56 -2.18
CA HIS A 259 -10.08 15.94 -2.61
C HIS A 259 -8.63 16.23 -3.01
N GLN A 260 -7.66 15.71 -2.25
CA GLN A 260 -6.24 15.88 -2.58
C GLN A 260 -5.87 15.14 -3.87
N LEU A 261 -6.37 13.91 -4.06
CA LEU A 261 -6.17 13.12 -5.27
C LEU A 261 -6.80 13.78 -6.51
N ILE A 262 -8.00 14.34 -6.39
CA ILE A 262 -8.67 15.05 -7.50
C ILE A 262 -7.91 16.32 -7.88
N SER A 263 -7.36 17.04 -6.90
CA SER A 263 -6.57 18.24 -7.16
C SER A 263 -5.32 17.94 -7.99
N LYS A 264 -4.70 16.77 -7.80
CA LYS A 264 -3.54 16.30 -8.59
C LYS A 264 -3.87 16.05 -10.07
N VAL A 265 -5.09 15.61 -10.38
CA VAL A 265 -5.51 15.36 -11.76
C VAL A 265 -5.95 16.67 -12.45
N THR A 266 -6.69 17.51 -11.73
CA THR A 266 -7.30 18.74 -12.28
C THR A 266 -6.34 19.91 -12.46
N GLY A 267 -5.15 19.86 -11.86
CA GLY A 267 -4.07 20.83 -12.09
C GLY A 267 -3.47 20.82 -13.50
N ASN A 268 -3.75 19.80 -14.32
CA ASN A 268 -3.37 19.71 -15.73
C ASN A 268 -4.62 19.82 -16.61
N SER A 269 -4.79 20.98 -17.25
CA SER A 269 -6.06 21.53 -17.75
C SER A 269 -6.69 20.88 -19.00
N GLU A 270 -6.58 19.57 -19.21
CA GLU A 270 -7.21 18.90 -20.37
C GLU A 270 -8.02 17.63 -20.06
N MET A 271 -8.21 17.24 -18.79
CA MET A 271 -8.98 16.04 -18.46
C MET A 271 -10.44 16.33 -18.11
N THR A 272 -11.31 15.97 -19.05
CA THR A 272 -12.66 16.50 -19.21
C THR A 272 -13.71 15.40 -18.95
N THR A 273 -14.76 15.73 -18.20
CA THR A 273 -16.06 15.02 -18.07
C THR A 273 -16.22 13.97 -16.96
N GLN A 274 -15.37 12.94 -16.80
CA GLN A 274 -15.60 11.91 -15.74
C GLN A 274 -15.40 12.44 -14.31
N ILE A 275 -14.34 13.21 -14.06
CA ILE A 275 -14.04 13.78 -12.72
C ILE A 275 -15.07 14.86 -12.33
N LYS A 276 -15.68 15.52 -13.31
CA LYS A 276 -16.72 16.54 -13.05
C LYS A 276 -17.98 15.94 -12.42
N GLY A 277 -18.30 14.67 -12.68
CA GLY A 277 -19.44 13.98 -12.05
C GLY A 277 -19.22 13.69 -10.56
N VAL A 278 -17.98 13.35 -10.16
CA VAL A 278 -17.60 13.14 -8.76
C VAL A 278 -17.65 14.47 -7.98
N LEU A 279 -17.12 15.55 -8.55
CA LEU A 279 -17.13 16.90 -7.95
C LEU A 279 -18.54 17.51 -7.77
N GLN A 280 -19.52 17.08 -8.57
CA GLN A 280 -20.90 17.59 -8.49
C GLN A 280 -21.75 16.87 -7.42
N ASN A 281 -21.32 15.70 -6.95
CA ASN A 281 -22.08 14.86 -6.01
C ASN A 281 -21.52 14.85 -4.58
N THR A 282 -20.41 15.55 -4.31
CA THR A 282 -19.92 15.77 -2.94
C THR A 282 -20.70 16.93 -2.29
N PRO A 283 -21.49 16.71 -1.22
CA PRO A 283 -22.14 17.79 -0.50
C PRO A 283 -21.12 18.46 0.42
N PHE A 284 -20.17 19.20 -0.16
CA PHE A 284 -19.32 20.10 0.61
C PHE A 284 -19.52 21.52 0.08
N ASN A 285 -20.34 22.28 0.81
CA ASN A 285 -20.60 23.68 0.55
C ASN A 285 -19.35 24.45 0.96
N TYR A 286 -18.51 24.82 -0.01
CA TYR A 286 -17.33 25.64 0.26
C TYR A 286 -17.81 27.06 0.60
N GLY A 287 -17.87 27.35 1.90
CA GLY A 287 -17.93 28.73 2.38
C GLY A 287 -16.75 29.47 1.79
N SER A 288 -17.07 30.55 1.08
CA SER A 288 -16.16 31.53 0.52
C SER A 288 -15.11 31.97 1.55
N GLU A 289 -13.84 31.58 1.37
CA GLU A 289 -12.63 32.34 1.74
C GLU A 289 -11.34 31.53 1.51
N TYR A 290 -10.94 31.35 0.25
CA TYR A 290 -9.51 31.26 -0.08
C TYR A 290 -9.27 32.13 -1.30
N ASN A 291 -8.82 33.37 -1.02
CA ASN A 291 -8.34 34.29 -2.03
C ASN A 291 -7.10 33.68 -2.70
N ILE A 292 -7.28 33.18 -3.91
CA ILE A 292 -6.19 32.90 -4.85
C ILE A 292 -5.66 34.26 -5.29
N LEU A 293 -4.48 34.65 -4.78
CA LEU A 293 -3.75 35.80 -5.31
C LEU A 293 -3.30 35.49 -6.75
N PRO A 294 -3.55 36.38 -7.72
CA PRO A 294 -3.18 36.14 -9.11
C PRO A 294 -1.69 36.40 -9.33
N THR A 295 -0.95 35.42 -9.83
CA THR A 295 0.37 35.64 -10.41
C THR A 295 0.22 36.11 -11.85
N THR A 296 0.33 37.42 -12.04
CA THR A 296 0.61 38.05 -13.33
C THR A 296 2.09 37.89 -13.71
N GLU A 297 2.35 37.89 -15.01
CA GLU A 297 3.66 37.86 -15.72
C GLU A 297 4.19 36.45 -16.07
N SER A 298 4.51 36.08 -17.32
CA SER A 298 4.67 36.85 -18.56
C SER A 298 4.42 35.96 -19.79
N ARG A 299 3.70 36.51 -20.77
CA ARG A 299 3.75 36.09 -22.18
C ARG A 299 4.88 36.89 -22.86
N ALA A 300 6.03 36.26 -23.03
CA ALA A 300 7.03 36.57 -24.05
C ALA A 300 7.98 35.35 -24.04
N ILE A 301 8.03 34.49 -25.04
CA ILE A 301 8.77 34.70 -26.29
C ILE A 301 8.29 33.61 -27.27
N ARG A 302 7.78 34.03 -28.43
CA ARG A 302 7.82 33.20 -29.64
C ARG A 302 9.20 33.38 -30.25
N GLN A 303 9.84 32.28 -30.66
CA GLN A 303 10.56 32.06 -31.93
C GLN A 303 11.89 31.29 -31.80
N ILE A 304 11.94 30.20 -32.59
CA ILE A 304 13.07 29.71 -33.39
C ILE A 304 14.26 29.05 -32.66
N PHE A 305 14.40 27.73 -32.86
CA PHE A 305 15.67 27.01 -33.12
C PHE A 305 15.29 25.71 -33.86
N ILE A 306 15.23 25.70 -35.20
CA ILE A 306 16.28 25.26 -36.13
C ILE A 306 17.04 24.01 -35.67
N VAL A 307 16.70 22.92 -36.36
CA VAL A 307 17.45 21.67 -36.53
C VAL A 307 18.87 21.99 -37.00
N THR A 308 19.90 21.48 -36.32
CA THR A 308 21.17 21.18 -36.99
C THR A 308 21.82 19.93 -36.38
N ILE A 309 22.05 19.00 -37.29
CA ILE A 309 22.77 17.73 -37.22
C ILE A 309 24.23 17.95 -36.80
N TRP A 310 24.78 17.11 -35.93
CA TRP A 310 26.21 16.76 -35.97
C TRP A 310 26.43 15.27 -35.70
N LYS A 311 27.19 14.66 -36.61
CA LYS A 311 27.66 13.26 -36.62
C LYS A 311 28.92 13.09 -35.75
N PRO A 312 29.32 11.84 -35.43
CA PRO A 312 30.43 11.51 -34.54
C PRO A 312 31.79 11.49 -35.26
N ILE A 313 32.90 11.50 -34.50
CA ILE A 313 34.31 11.11 -34.75
C ILE A 313 35.09 11.67 -33.52
N TYR A 314 35.89 10.98 -32.70
CA TYR A 314 36.72 9.77 -32.76
C TYR A 314 36.46 8.82 -31.58
#